data_AF-A0A3Q8S3S4-F1
#
_entry.id   AF-A0A3Q8S3S4-F1
#
_cell.length_a   1.000
_cell.length_b   1.000
_cell.length_c   1.000
_cell.angle_alpha   90.00
_cell.angle_beta   90.00
_cell.angle_gamma   90.00
#
_symmetry.space_group_name_H-M   'P 1'
#
loop_
_entity.id
_entity.type
_entity.pdbx_description
1 polymer ?
#
loop_
_entity_poly.entity_id
_entity_poly.type
_entity_poly.pdbx_seq_one_letter_code
_entity_poly.pdbx_strand_id
1 'polypeptide(L)' 'MNRMIEMERKVTKFGNSLGITMTDALKQIGLDQGDLVSIDVSPATGEIIIKKSTKVSLPEEGLSRTLRKRM' A
#
# COMPACT_ATOMS: atom_id res chain seq x y z
N MET A 1 -13.89 -14.03 11.13
CA MET A 1 -14.49 -13.95 9.78
C MET A 1 -14.15 -12.58 9.21
N ASN A 2 -13.34 -12.51 8.15
CA ASN A 2 -13.09 -11.24 7.46
C ASN A 2 -14.33 -10.91 6.64
N ARG A 3 -15.11 -9.94 7.11
CA ARG A 3 -16.30 -9.45 6.41
C ARG A 3 -15.82 -8.45 5.37
N MET A 4 -16.04 -8.75 4.09
CA MET A 4 -15.89 -7.75 3.03
C MET A 4 -16.86 -6.60 3.32
N ILE A 5 -16.33 -5.38 3.32
CA ILE A 5 -17.11 -4.15 3.44
C ILE A 5 -17.25 -3.55 2.04
N GLU A 6 -18.49 -3.27 1.67
CA GLU A 6 -18.82 -2.48 0.50
C GLU A 6 -19.12 -1.06 0.96
N MET A 7 -18.58 -0.06 0.27
CA MET A 7 -18.81 1.34 0.61
C MET A 7 -18.83 2.20 -0.64
N GLU A 8 -19.87 3.03 -0.76
CA GLU A 8 -19.91 4.12 -1.72
C GLU A 8 -19.44 5.41 -1.04
N ARG A 9 -18.51 6.12 -1.66
CA ARG A 9 -17.96 7.37 -1.13
C ARG A 9 -17.88 8.42 -2.23
N LYS A 10 -18.21 9.66 -1.88
CA LYS A 10 -18.11 10.80 -2.77
C LYS A 10 -16.65 11.26 -2.88
N VAL A 11 -16.20 11.52 -4.09
CA VAL A 11 -14.92 12.22 -4.34
C VAL A 11 -15.06 13.68 -3.93
N THR A 12 -14.18 14.15 -3.07
CA THR A 12 -14.15 15.53 -2.56
C THR A 12 -12.80 16.19 -2.85
N LYS A 13 -12.81 17.52 -2.93
CA LYS A 13 -11.60 18.32 -3.13
C LYS A 13 -10.91 18.58 -1.79
N PHE A 14 -9.62 18.30 -1.73
CA PHE A 14 -8.74 18.56 -0.59
C PHE A 14 -7.60 19.46 -1.05
N GLY A 15 -7.70 20.77 -0.77
CA GLY A 15 -6.76 21.75 -1.31
C GLY A 15 -6.75 21.74 -2.84
N ASN A 16 -5.60 21.40 -3.44
CA ASN A 16 -5.43 21.25 -4.88
C ASN A 16 -5.57 19.81 -5.39
N SER A 17 -6.00 18.88 -4.53
CA SER A 17 -6.13 17.46 -4.83
C SER A 17 -7.57 16.98 -4.75
N LEU A 18 -7.82 15.79 -5.28
CA LEU A 18 -9.06 15.04 -5.07
C LEU A 18 -8.77 13.87 -4.14
N GLY A 19 -9.76 13.49 -3.33
CA GLY A 19 -9.65 12.34 -2.44
C GLY A 19 -11.01 11.80 -2.04
N ILE A 20 -10.98 10.70 -1.30
CA ILE A 20 -12.13 10.01 -0.73
C ILE A 20 -11.82 9.61 0.70
N THR A 21 -12.83 9.64 1.58
CA THR A 21 -12.68 9.19 2.97
C THR A 21 -12.95 7.70 3.07
N MET A 22 -11.99 6.95 3.60
CA MET A 22 -12.04 5.48 3.71
C MET A 22 -11.49 4.96 5.05
N THR A 23 -11.60 5.75 6.12
CA THR A 23 -11.04 5.45 7.45
C THR A 23 -11.39 4.06 7.95
N ASP A 24 -12.64 3.63 7.79
CA ASP A 24 -13.09 2.31 8.25
C ASP A 24 -12.40 1.18 7.48
N ALA A 25 -12.16 1.35 6.18
CA ALA A 25 -11.45 0.39 5.35
C ALA A 25 -9.96 0.30 5.72
N LEU A 26 -9.30 1.45 5.95
CA LEU A 26 -7.90 1.49 6.38
C LEU A 26 -7.71 0.79 7.73
N LYS A 27 -8.62 1.02 8.69
CA LYS A 27 -8.58 0.35 10.00
C LYS A 27 -8.73 -1.17 9.89
N GLN A 28 -9.56 -1.67 8.98
CA GLN A 28 -9.73 -3.12 8.78
C GLN A 28 -8.48 -3.82 8.27
N ILE A 29 -7.63 -3.11 7.53
CA ILE A 29 -6.33 -3.63 7.08
C ILE A 29 -5.18 -3.22 8.01
N GLY A 30 -5.48 -2.68 9.19
CA GLY A 30 -4.51 -2.34 10.22
C GLY A 30 -3.52 -1.26 9.78
N LEU A 31 -4.01 -0.26 9.05
CA LEU A 31 -3.27 0.96 8.73
C LEU A 31 -3.64 2.08 9.69
N ASP A 32 -2.63 2.84 10.09
CA ASP A 32 -2.79 4.07 10.88
C ASP A 32 -2.09 5.27 10.21
N GLN A 33 -2.27 6.46 10.78
CA GLN A 33 -1.62 7.67 10.32
C GLN A 33 -0.09 7.50 10.34
N GLY A 34 0.54 7.76 9.20
CA GLY A 34 1.99 7.64 9.03
C GLY A 34 2.44 6.31 8.42
N ASP A 35 1.54 5.32 8.29
CA ASP A 35 1.86 4.09 7.58
C ASP A 35 2.03 4.33 6.08
N LEU A 36 2.93 3.54 5.48
CA LEU A 36 3.15 3.55 4.04
C LEU A 36 2.27 2.50 3.35
N VAL A 37 1.73 2.89 2.20
CA VAL A 37 0.93 2.02 1.33
C VAL A 37 1.50 1.99 -0.08
N SER A 38 1.25 0.91 -0.78
CA SER A 38 1.44 0.80 -2.23
C SER A 38 0.09 1.02 -2.92
N ILE A 39 0.11 1.76 -4.02
CA ILE A 39 -1.08 2.07 -4.82
C ILE A 39 -0.82 1.60 -6.24
N ASP A 40 -1.64 0.65 -6.70
CA ASP A 40 -1.69 0.20 -8.08
C ASP A 40 -2.94 0.78 -8.74
N VAL A 41 -2.77 1.40 -9.92
CA VAL A 41 -3.88 2.00 -10.69
C VAL A 41 -4.00 1.26 -12.02
N SER A 42 -5.20 0.77 -12.33
CA SER A 42 -5.52 0.10 -13.59
C SER A 42 -6.53 0.92 -14.38
N PRO A 43 -6.09 1.78 -15.33
CA PRO A 43 -7.01 2.58 -16.14
C PRO A 43 -7.94 1.73 -17.02
N ALA A 44 -7.52 0.53 -17.39
CA ALA A 44 -8.29 -0.38 -18.24
C ALA A 44 -9.53 -0.94 -17.51
N THR A 45 -9.41 -1.22 -16.21
CA THR A 45 -10.53 -1.71 -15.38
C THR A 45 -11.20 -0.60 -14.58
N GLY A 46 -10.55 0.57 -14.46
CA GLY A 46 -11.02 1.68 -13.62
C GLY A 46 -10.77 1.43 -12.12
N GLU A 47 -9.90 0.48 -11.77
CA GLU A 47 -9.68 0.05 -10.39
C GLU A 47 -8.43 0.70 -9.78
N ILE A 48 -8.51 0.98 -8.49
CA ILE A 48 -7.37 1.39 -7.66
C ILE A 48 -7.24 0.36 -6.53
N ILE A 49 -6.08 -0.27 -6.43
CA ILE A 49 -5.79 -1.25 -5.38
C ILE A 49 -4.78 -0.64 -4.41
N ILE A 50 -5.17 -0.55 -3.14
CA ILE A 50 -4.32 -0.05 -2.05
C ILE A 50 -3.88 -1.24 -1.20
N LYS A 51 -2.59 -1.38 -0.96
CA LYS A 51 -1.99 -2.45 -0.17
C LYS A 51 -1.09 -1.86 0.92
N LYS A 52 -1.05 -2.50 2.09
CA LYS A 52 -0.04 -2.16 3.12
C LYS A 52 1.35 -2.38 2.52
N SER A 53 2.22 -1.39 2.64
CA SER A 53 3.59 -1.51 2.12
C SER A 53 4.39 -2.45 3.02
N THR A 54 4.77 -3.61 2.48
CA THR A 54 5.73 -4.52 3.12
C THR A 54 7.13 -4.28 2.57
N LYS A 55 7.57 -3.03 2.52
CA LYS A 55 8.99 -2.73 2.23
C LYS A 55 9.83 -3.26 3.40
N VAL A 56 10.18 -4.54 3.33
CA VAL A 56 11.28 -5.11 4.08
C VAL A 56 12.52 -4.57 3.40
N SER A 57 13.20 -3.61 4.04
CA SER A 57 14.56 -3.26 3.67
C SER A 57 15.43 -4.48 3.97
N LEU A 58 15.56 -5.38 3.00
CA LEU A 58 16.59 -6.41 3.06
C LEU A 58 17.93 -5.67 3.05
N PRO A 59 18.82 -5.89 4.03
CA PRO A 59 20.15 -5.30 3.99
C PRO A 59 20.87 -5.79 2.73
N GLU A 60 21.41 -4.86 1.93
CA GLU A 60 22.16 -5.18 0.68
C GLU A 60 23.43 -6.02 0.93
N GLU A 61 23.83 -6.22 2.18
CA GLU A 61 25.11 -6.82 2.56
C GLU A 61 25.18 -8.36 2.46
N GLY A 62 24.11 -9.04 2.03
CA GLY A 62 24.05 -10.51 2.00
C GLY A 62 24.60 -11.20 0.74
N LEU A 63 24.67 -10.50 -0.40
CA LEU A 63 24.97 -11.13 -1.70
C LEU A 63 26.45 -11.05 -2.11
N SER A 64 27.24 -10.14 -1.52
CA SER A 64 28.63 -9.89 -1.95
C SER A 64 29.65 -10.83 -1.28
N ARG A 65 29.34 -11.39 -0.10
CA ARG A 65 30.35 -12.10 0.70
C ARG A 65 30.50 -13.59 0.37
N THR A 66 29.55 -14.19 -0.35
CA THR A 66 29.55 -15.63 -0.66
C THR A 66 30.39 -15.98 -1.89
N LEU A 67 30.65 -15.02 -2.78
CA LEU A 67 31.41 -15.24 -4.03
C LEU A 67 32.94 -15.13 -3.89
N ARG A 68 33.46 -14.57 -2.78
CA ARG A 68 34.92 -14.38 -2.58
C ARG A 68 35.64 -15.52 -1.86
N LYS A 69 34.94 -16.58 -1.43
CA LYS A 69 35.56 -17.71 -0.68
C LYS A 69 35.86 -18.95 -1.52
N ARG A 70 35.80 -18.82 -2.85
CA ARG A 70 36.09 -19.89 -3.84
C ARG A 70 37.19 -19.52 -4.86
N MET A 71 37.94 -18.45 -4.61
CA MET A 71 39.23 -18.21 -5.29
C MET A 71 40.37 -18.49 -4.32
#